data_AF-A0A8S9JQN2-F1
#
_entry.id   AF-A0A8S9JQN2-F1
#
_cell.length_a   1.000
_cell.length_b   1.000
_cell.length_c   1.000
_cell.angle_alpha   90.00
_cell.angle_beta   90.00
_cell.angle_gamma   90.00
#
_symmetry.space_group_name_H-M   'P 1'
#
loop_
_entity.id
_entity.type
_entity.pdbx_description
1 polymer ?
#
loop_
_entity_poly.entity_id
_entity_poly.type
_entity_poly.pdbx_seq_one_letter_code
_entity_poly.pdbx_strand_id
1 'polypeptide(L)' 'MGSLDEGPLNLDLEIGLKNGSFELPFEHQPETLAIQDAVKLLLQGLHEDVNREGIKKTPFRVAKALREGTRGY' A
#
# COMPACT_ATOMS: atom_id res chain seq x y z
N MET A 1 13.36 -14.02 -25.51
CA MET A 1 12.96 -12.61 -25.61
C MET A 1 11.63 -12.48 -24.89
N GLY A 2 11.62 -11.99 -23.66
CA GLY A 2 10.41 -11.66 -22.93
C GLY A 2 10.54 -10.22 -22.47
N SER A 3 9.90 -9.29 -23.18
CA SER A 3 9.83 -7.89 -22.77
C SER A 3 8.87 -7.82 -21.59
N LEU A 4 9.41 -7.62 -20.39
CA LEU A 4 8.63 -7.15 -19.27
C LEU A 4 8.21 -5.71 -19.61
N ASP A 5 6.98 -5.58 -20.07
CA ASP A 5 6.28 -4.30 -20.22
C ASP A 5 6.02 -3.78 -18.81
N GLU A 6 7.05 -3.17 -18.22
CA GLU A 6 6.98 -2.44 -16.95
C GLU A 6 6.20 -1.13 -17.22
N GLY A 7 4.88 -1.27 -17.38
CA GLY A 7 3.98 -0.14 -17.44
C GLY A 7 4.22 0.76 -16.22
N PRO A 8 4.33 2.09 -16.40
CA PRO A 8 4.62 2.98 -15.29
C PRO A 8 3.50 2.84 -14.26
N LEU A 9 3.87 2.44 -13.04
CA LEU A 9 3.01 2.51 -11.87
C LEU A 9 2.67 3.99 -11.64
N ASN A 10 1.64 4.47 -12.34
CA ASN A 10 1.06 5.78 -12.11
C ASN A 10 0.29 5.70 -10.78
N LEU A 11 1.06 5.77 -9.70
CA LEU A 11 0.56 6.00 -8.36
C LEU A 11 0.52 7.52 -8.21
N ASP A 12 -0.55 8.14 -8.72
CA ASP A 12 -0.85 9.56 -8.48
C ASP A 12 -1.12 9.73 -6.97
N LEU A 13 -0.04 9.80 -6.20
CA LEU A 13 -0.08 10.05 -4.76
C LEU A 13 -0.29 11.56 -4.59
N GLU A 14 -1.55 11.97 -4.64
CA GLU A 14 -1.94 13.32 -4.25
C GLU A 14 -1.62 13.49 -2.76
N ILE A 15 -0.43 14.03 -2.44
CA ILE A 15 -0.02 14.39 -1.08
C ILE A 15 -0.84 15.63 -0.68
N GLY A 16 -2.12 15.39 -0.38
CA GLY A 16 -3.05 16.39 0.09
C GLY A 16 -2.83 16.64 1.57
N LEU A 17 -1.89 17.53 1.90
CA LEU A 17 -1.81 18.15 3.23
C LEU A 17 -3.06 19.03 3.43
N LYS A 18 -4.19 18.43 3.80
CA LYS A 18 -5.40 19.16 4.22
C LYS A 18 -5.62 18.96 5.71
N ASN A 19 -5.12 19.93 6.46
CA ASN A 19 -5.44 20.21 7.85
C ASN A 19 -6.94 20.53 8.02
N GLY A 20 -7.80 19.51 8.01
CA GLY A 20 -9.23 19.62 8.23
C GLY A 20 -9.76 18.35 8.89
N SER A 21 -10.24 18.48 10.11
CA SER A 21 -10.59 17.41 11.04
C SER A 21 -11.74 16.51 10.54
N PHE A 22 -11.39 15.42 9.87
CA PHE A 22 -12.14 14.16 9.88
C PHE A 22 -11.11 13.04 9.94
N GLU A 23 -10.79 12.55 11.14
CA GLU A 23 -9.89 11.39 11.27
C GLU A 23 -10.62 10.15 10.74
N LEU A 24 -10.34 9.80 9.49
CA LEU A 24 -10.72 8.50 8.95
C LEU A 24 -10.04 7.41 9.80
N PRO A 25 -10.73 6.27 10.05
CA PRO A 25 -10.09 5.12 10.67
C PRO A 25 -8.81 4.77 9.90
N PHE A 26 -7.76 4.35 10.61
CA PHE A 26 -6.44 4.09 10.02
C PHE A 26 -6.48 3.32 8.69
N GLU A 27 -7.35 2.31 8.61
CA GLU A 27 -7.51 1.44 7.43
C GLU A 27 -8.06 2.16 6.19
N HIS A 28 -8.76 3.28 6.38
CA HIS A 28 -9.40 4.09 5.34
C HIS A 28 -8.61 5.37 5.03
N GLN A 29 -7.48 5.62 5.71
CA GLN A 29 -6.63 6.75 5.39
C GLN A 29 -6.00 6.54 4.00
N PRO A 30 -5.94 7.58 3.15
CA PRO A 30 -5.48 7.45 1.77
C PRO A 30 -4.06 6.89 1.67
N GLU A 31 -3.17 7.28 2.59
CA GLU A 31 -1.79 6.76 2.64
C GLU A 31 -1.75 5.28 3.00
N THR A 32 -2.63 4.84 3.91
CA THR A 32 -2.75 3.41 4.28
C THR A 32 -3.26 2.58 3.10
N LEU A 33 -4.21 3.11 2.33
CA LEU A 33 -4.74 2.43 1.14
C LEU A 33 -3.67 2.34 0.04
N ALA A 34 -2.96 3.44 -0.23
CA ALA A 34 -1.88 3.48 -1.22
C ALA A 34 -0.77 2.47 -0.91
N ILE A 35 -0.33 2.37 0.36
CA ILE A 35 0.67 1.37 0.76
C ILE A 35 0.10 -0.05 0.59
N GLN A 36 -1.15 -0.30 0.99
CA GLN A 36 -1.77 -1.61 0.81
C GLN A 36 -1.79 -2.05 -0.66
N ASP A 37 -2.15 -1.16 -1.57
CA ASP A 37 -2.21 -1.48 -3.00
C ASP A 37 -0.81 -1.72 -3.58
N ALA A 38 0.19 -0.92 -3.19
CA ALA A 38 1.59 -1.18 -3.54
C ALA A 38 2.06 -2.56 -3.03
N VAL A 39 1.73 -2.94 -1.79
CA VAL A 39 2.11 -4.25 -1.23
C VAL A 39 1.42 -5.40 -1.96
N LYS A 40 0.16 -5.24 -2.39
CA LYS A 40 -0.51 -6.26 -3.23
C LYS A 40 0.24 -6.48 -4.55
N LEU A 41 0.66 -5.40 -5.22
CA LEU A 41 1.44 -5.48 -6.46
C LEU A 41 2.78 -6.20 -6.23
N LEU A 42 3.47 -5.92 -5.12
CA LEU A 42 4.71 -6.61 -4.77
C LEU A 42 4.49 -8.11 -4.54
N LEU A 43 3.44 -8.50 -3.81
CA LEU A 43 3.11 -9.90 -3.57
C LEU A 43 2.77 -10.63 -4.88
N GLN A 44 2.02 -9.97 -5.78
CA GLN A 44 1.75 -10.50 -7.12
C GLN A 44 3.03 -10.70 -7.93
N GLY A 45 3.97 -9.75 -7.88
CA GLY A 45 5.29 -9.88 -8.53
C GLY A 45 6.14 -11.03 -7.96
N LEU A 46 5.96 -11.36 -6.68
CA LEU A 46 6.58 -12.52 -6.03
C LEU A 46 5.85 -13.84 -6.31
N HIS A 47 4.80 -13.83 -7.13
CA HIS A 47 3.93 -14.98 -7.40
C HIS A 47 3.24 -15.53 -6.13
N GLU A 48 3.00 -14.68 -5.13
CA GLU A 48 2.23 -15.04 -3.94
C GLU A 48 0.73 -14.92 -4.19
N ASP A 49 -0.05 -15.84 -3.63
CA ASP A 49 -1.51 -15.73 -3.62
C ASP A 49 -1.96 -14.77 -2.52
N VAL A 50 -2.34 -13.55 -2.93
CA VAL A 50 -2.84 -12.49 -2.05
C VAL A 50 -4.10 -12.92 -1.27
N ASN A 51 -4.88 -13.88 -1.76
CA ASN A 51 -6.09 -14.37 -1.09
C ASN A 51 -5.82 -15.51 -0.10
N ARG A 52 -4.61 -16.07 -0.09
CA ARG A 52 -4.20 -17.10 0.86
C ARG A 52 -4.39 -16.60 2.29
N GLU A 53 -4.91 -17.45 3.16
CA GLU A 53 -5.27 -17.08 4.54
C GLU A 53 -4.15 -16.35 5.29
N GLY A 54 -2.91 -16.85 5.17
CA GLY A 54 -1.72 -16.25 5.81
C GLY A 54 -1.24 -14.94 5.20
N ILE A 55 -1.72 -14.57 4.01
CA ILE A 55 -1.24 -13.42 3.21
C ILE A 55 -2.31 -12.33 3.09
N LYS A 56 -3.60 -12.68 3.17
CA LYS A 56 -4.72 -11.76 2.96
C LYS A 56 -4.65 -10.48 3.81
N LYS A 57 -4.10 -10.54 5.02
CA LYS A 57 -3.91 -9.38 5.91
C LYS A 57 -2.53 -8.74 5.85
N THR A 58 -1.59 -9.29 5.08
CA THR A 58 -0.22 -8.78 4.93
C THR A 58 -0.18 -7.34 4.41
N PRO A 59 -0.92 -6.94 3.37
CA PRO A 59 -0.93 -5.56 2.90
C PRO A 59 -1.22 -4.56 4.03
N PHE A 60 -2.26 -4.83 4.82
CA PHE A 60 -2.64 -4.00 5.95
C PHE A 60 -1.57 -3.95 7.05
N ARG A 61 -1.02 -5.13 7.41
CA ARG A 61 0.04 -5.23 8.44
C ARG A 61 1.29 -4.47 8.03
N VAL A 62 1.67 -4.53 6.76
CA VAL A 62 2.82 -3.79 6.23
C VAL A 62 2.54 -2.29 6.24
N ALA A 63 1.37 -1.84 5.79
CA ALA A 63 1.00 -0.43 5.87
C ALA A 63 1.06 0.12 7.30
N LYS A 64 0.56 -0.66 8.27
CA LYS A 64 0.66 -0.33 9.69
C LYS A 64 2.11 -0.25 10.17
N ALA A 65 2.90 -1.30 9.95
CA ALA A 65 4.28 -1.37 10.40
C ALA A 65 5.15 -0.27 9.77
N LEU A 66 4.94 0.03 8.49
CA LEU A 66 5.68 1.07 7.78
C LEU A 66 5.37 2.45 8.36
N ARG A 67 4.10 2.84 8.45
CA ARG A 67 3.71 4.16 8.97
C ARG A 67 4.09 4.36 10.44
N GLU A 68 3.95 3.32 11.26
CA GLU A 68 4.37 3.37 12.67
C GLU A 68 5.90 3.43 12.79
N GLY A 69 6.62 2.66 11.98
CA GLY A 69 8.08 2.59 11.98
C GLY A 69 8.76 3.83 11.41
N THR A 70 8.08 4.62 10.57
CA THR A 70 8.64 5.83 9.95
C THR A 70 8.03 7.14 10.47
N ARG A 71 7.28 7.13 11.57
CA ARG A 71 6.61 8.33 12.13
C ARG A 71 7.55 9.49 12.48
N GLY A 72 8.86 9.24 12.57
CA GLY A 72 9.88 10.26 12.84
C GLY A 72 10.38 11.03 11.61
N TYR A 73 9.90 10.67 10.41
CA TYR A 73 10.16 11.37 9.15
C TYR A 73 8.89 12.11 8.71
#